data_AF-A0A388RKG5-F1
#
_entry.id   AF-A0A388RKG5-F1
#
_cell.length_a   1.000
_cell.length_b   1.000
_cell.length_c   1.000
_cell.angle_alpha   90.00
_cell.angle_beta   90.00
_cell.angle_gamma   90.00
#
_symmetry.space_group_name_H-M   'P 1'
#
loop_
_entity.id
_entity.type
_entity.pdbx_description
1 polymer ?
#
loop_
_entity_poly.entity_id
_entity_poly.type
_entity_poly.pdbx_seq_one_letter_code
_entity_poly.pdbx_strand_id
1 'polypeptide(L)'
;MSSPQTPAVREVSLGARPKSEREFIPPGDPQYAEIAMLDAFTFKRYLDRTFWYPRREVLRFEVRAMPSPTGSIYDVVALVASGEGEAWFSEAAVPARWDYVAISETSHGLSKMQTAKLKAEGKLPADYEPFGDDGPVLDHSNLENPEEVDLRRWDVVNRVREASRQRRATG
;
A
#
# COMPACT_ATOMS: atom_id res chain seq x y z
N MET A 1 -22.28 -31.39 9.88
CA MET A 1 -21.47 -30.66 8.89
C MET A 1 -20.86 -29.47 9.61
N SER A 2 -19.57 -29.56 9.96
CA SER A 2 -18.88 -28.45 10.62
C SER A 2 -18.56 -27.39 9.58
N SER A 3 -19.18 -26.22 9.67
CA SER A 3 -18.73 -25.06 8.90
C SER A 3 -17.27 -24.80 9.23
N PRO A 4 -16.38 -24.57 8.24
CA PRO A 4 -15.02 -24.15 8.53
C PRO A 4 -15.11 -22.82 9.28
N GLN A 5 -14.67 -22.79 10.54
CA GLN A 5 -14.49 -21.53 11.25
C GLN A 5 -13.47 -20.73 10.45
N THR A 6 -13.91 -19.62 9.85
CA THR A 6 -12.99 -18.63 9.30
C THR A 6 -12.00 -18.28 10.42
N PRO A 7 -10.69 -18.42 10.21
CA PRO A 7 -9.73 -18.03 11.25
C PRO A 7 -10.03 -16.59 11.64
N ALA A 8 -10.05 -16.30 12.94
CA ALA A 8 -10.26 -14.95 13.42
C ALA A 8 -9.16 -14.05 12.84
N VAL A 9 -9.56 -13.03 12.08
CA VAL A 9 -8.69 -12.04 11.46
C VAL A 9 -8.83 -10.75 12.25
N ARG A 10 -7.70 -10.17 12.68
CA ARG A 10 -7.63 -8.83 13.24
C ARG A 10 -7.48 -7.83 12.11
N GLU A 11 -8.34 -6.82 12.08
CA GLU A 11 -8.27 -5.74 11.11
C GLU A 11 -7.61 -4.51 11.73
N VAL A 12 -6.70 -3.87 11.00
CA VAL A 12 -6.04 -2.63 11.42
C VAL A 12 -6.14 -1.61 10.31
N SER A 13 -6.81 -0.48 10.56
CA SER A 13 -6.90 0.65 9.64
C SER A 13 -5.58 1.42 9.63
N LEU A 14 -4.99 1.60 8.45
CA LEU A 14 -3.69 2.28 8.27
C LEU A 14 -3.82 3.65 7.60
N GLY A 15 -5.01 4.00 7.12
CA GLY A 15 -5.23 5.16 6.27
C GLY A 15 -4.85 4.91 4.81
N ALA A 16 -5.00 5.94 3.97
CA ALA A 16 -4.65 5.87 2.55
C ALA A 16 -3.15 6.08 2.26
N ARG A 17 -2.35 6.51 3.24
CA ARG A 17 -0.95 6.88 3.05
C ARG A 17 -0.15 6.81 4.37
N PRO A 18 1.20 6.88 4.33
CA PRO A 18 2.02 6.95 5.54
C PRO A 18 1.61 8.11 6.47
N LYS A 19 1.64 7.86 7.78
CA LYS A 19 1.06 8.78 8.79
C LYS A 19 1.68 10.19 8.81
N SER A 20 2.91 10.36 8.35
CA SER A 20 3.57 11.68 8.31
C SER A 20 3.43 12.39 6.97
N GLU A 21 2.77 11.78 6.00
CA GLU A 21 2.57 12.35 4.66
C GLU A 21 1.32 13.21 4.64
N ARG A 22 1.43 14.37 3.99
CA ARG A 22 0.31 15.30 3.81
C ARG A 22 -0.56 14.84 2.64
N GLU A 23 -1.83 15.21 2.67
CA GLU A 23 -2.68 15.06 1.49
C GLU A 23 -2.19 16.01 0.40
N PHE A 24 -2.09 15.51 -0.83
CA PHE A 24 -1.80 16.36 -1.99
C PHE A 24 -2.94 17.34 -2.28
N ILE A 25 -4.18 16.89 -2.09
CA ILE A 25 -5.39 17.68 -2.28
C ILE A 25 -6.41 17.41 -1.16
N PRO A 26 -7.15 18.44 -0.72
CA PRO A 26 -8.12 18.31 0.36
C PRO A 26 -9.39 17.56 -0.08
N PRO A 27 -10.14 16.95 0.86
CA PRO A 27 -11.43 16.34 0.57
C PRO A 27 -12.42 17.37 0.02
N GLY A 28 -13.14 17.01 -1.04
CA GLY A 28 -14.07 17.89 -1.74
C GLY A 28 -13.51 18.56 -3.00
N ASP A 29 -12.20 18.45 -3.27
CA ASP A 29 -11.66 18.73 -4.60
C ASP A 29 -12.20 17.71 -5.62
N PRO A 30 -12.61 18.11 -6.84
CA PRO A 30 -13.09 17.17 -7.85
C PRO A 30 -12.10 16.05 -8.20
N GLN A 31 -10.80 16.29 -8.05
CA GLN A 31 -9.75 15.30 -8.32
C GLN A 31 -9.44 14.41 -7.10
N TYR A 32 -10.06 14.70 -5.94
CA TYR A 32 -9.77 14.02 -4.66
C TYR A 32 -9.87 12.51 -4.76
N ALA A 33 -10.99 12.02 -5.32
CA ALA A 33 -11.25 10.59 -5.35
C ALA A 33 -10.17 9.83 -6.15
N GLU A 34 -9.69 10.39 -7.25
CA GLU A 34 -8.69 9.75 -8.11
C GLU A 34 -7.29 9.79 -7.46
N ILE A 35 -6.90 10.92 -6.86
CA ILE A 35 -5.59 11.05 -6.19
C ILE A 35 -5.56 10.23 -4.90
N ALA A 36 -6.64 10.23 -4.11
CA ALA A 36 -6.74 9.42 -2.90
C ALA A 36 -6.73 7.91 -3.22
N MET A 37 -7.31 7.51 -4.35
CA MET A 37 -7.21 6.13 -4.83
C MET A 37 -5.77 5.79 -5.21
N LEU A 38 -5.07 6.68 -5.95
CA LEU A 38 -3.66 6.51 -6.31
C LEU A 38 -2.80 6.34 -5.04
N ASP A 39 -2.94 7.24 -4.06
CA ASP A 39 -2.26 7.17 -2.76
C ASP A 39 -2.48 5.80 -2.09
N ALA A 40 -3.74 5.36 -1.97
CA ALA A 40 -4.08 4.12 -1.27
C ALA A 40 -3.50 2.88 -1.94
N PHE A 41 -3.55 2.80 -3.27
CA PHE A 41 -2.97 1.66 -3.99
C PHE A 41 -1.44 1.66 -3.95
N THR A 42 -0.81 2.84 -4.02
CA THR A 42 0.65 2.97 -3.83
C THR A 42 1.05 2.60 -2.41
N PHE A 43 0.30 3.02 -1.40
CA PHE A 43 0.57 2.66 -0.01
C PHE A 43 0.43 1.16 0.24
N LYS A 44 -0.62 0.54 -0.32
CA LYS A 44 -0.80 -0.91 -0.28
C LYS A 44 0.40 -1.66 -0.86
N ARG A 45 0.90 -1.26 -2.05
CA ARG A 45 2.09 -1.88 -2.66
C ARG A 45 3.35 -1.62 -1.84
N TYR A 46 3.50 -0.43 -1.27
CA TYR A 46 4.62 -0.13 -0.38
C TYR A 46 4.59 -1.02 0.87
N LEU A 47 3.42 -1.22 1.49
CA LEU A 47 3.25 -2.13 2.63
C LEU A 47 3.57 -3.58 2.27
N ASP A 48 3.15 -4.06 1.09
CA ASP A 48 3.55 -5.40 0.63
C ASP A 48 5.08 -5.53 0.59
N ARG A 49 5.79 -4.50 0.11
CA ARG A 49 7.27 -4.46 0.09
C ARG A 49 7.87 -4.34 1.49
N THR A 50 7.29 -3.52 2.36
CA THR A 50 7.75 -3.34 3.74
C THR A 50 7.68 -4.62 4.55
N PHE A 51 6.61 -5.40 4.35
CA PHE A 51 6.38 -6.68 5.04
C PHE A 51 6.86 -7.89 4.23
N TRP A 52 7.72 -7.67 3.23
CA TRP A 52 8.39 -8.70 2.42
C TRP A 52 7.43 -9.71 1.76
N TYR A 53 6.41 -9.18 1.08
CA TYR A 53 5.43 -9.93 0.29
C TYR A 53 4.80 -11.09 1.05
N PRO A 54 4.01 -10.78 2.09
CA PRO A 54 3.41 -11.80 2.91
C PRO A 54 2.47 -12.72 2.13
N ARG A 55 2.46 -14.02 2.48
CA ARG A 55 1.37 -14.93 2.11
C ARG A 55 0.02 -14.38 2.60
N ARG A 56 -0.98 -14.41 1.72
CA ARG A 56 -2.28 -13.74 1.92
C ARG A 56 -3.10 -14.29 3.09
N GLU A 57 -2.85 -15.54 3.46
CA GLU A 57 -3.47 -16.23 4.60
C GLU A 57 -2.82 -15.87 5.95
N VAL A 58 -1.65 -15.23 5.94
CA VAL A 58 -0.93 -14.79 7.15
C VAL A 58 -1.12 -13.30 7.39
N LEU A 59 -0.85 -12.49 6.36
CA LEU A 59 -1.03 -11.04 6.37
C LEU A 59 -1.36 -10.58 4.95
N ARG A 60 -2.36 -9.72 4.80
CA ARG A 60 -2.59 -9.01 3.54
C ARG A 60 -3.12 -7.61 3.77
N PHE A 61 -2.89 -6.75 2.78
CA PHE A 61 -3.36 -5.38 2.76
C PHE A 61 -4.44 -5.21 1.70
N GLU A 62 -5.56 -4.61 2.08
CA GLU A 62 -6.70 -4.37 1.20
C GLU A 62 -7.04 -2.88 1.18
N VAL A 63 -7.27 -2.33 -0.02
CA VAL A 63 -7.82 -0.98 -0.17
C VAL A 63 -9.34 -1.08 -0.07
N ARG A 64 -9.93 -0.32 0.85
CA ARG A 64 -11.38 -0.20 1.02
C ARG A 64 -11.81 1.20 0.67
N ALA A 65 -12.80 1.31 -0.21
CA ALA A 65 -13.49 2.57 -0.51
C ALA A 65 -14.72 2.67 0.38
N MET A 66 -14.77 3.70 1.23
CA MET A 66 -15.92 4.01 2.08
C MET A 66 -16.67 5.21 1.50
N PRO A 67 -18.00 5.09 1.27
CA PRO A 67 -18.80 6.22 0.82
C PRO A 67 -18.74 7.38 1.81
N SER A 68 -18.62 8.62 1.30
CA SER A 68 -18.66 9.85 2.08
C SER A 68 -19.51 10.92 1.37
N PRO A 69 -19.93 11.98 2.07
CA PRO A 69 -20.68 13.09 1.46
C PRO A 69 -19.92 13.80 0.33
N THR A 70 -18.59 13.70 0.31
CA THR A 70 -17.70 14.34 -0.69
C THR A 70 -17.14 13.35 -1.71
N GLY A 71 -17.62 12.10 -1.73
CA GLY A 71 -17.19 11.07 -2.67
C GLY A 71 -16.86 9.75 -1.98
N SER A 72 -15.65 9.24 -2.19
CA SER A 72 -15.14 8.05 -1.51
C SER A 72 -13.89 8.39 -0.70
N ILE A 73 -13.83 7.90 0.53
CA ILE A 73 -12.63 7.91 1.36
C ILE A 73 -11.99 6.54 1.25
N TYR A 74 -10.70 6.50 0.93
CA TYR A 74 -9.96 5.26 0.83
C TYR A 74 -9.23 4.97 2.13
N ASP A 75 -9.17 3.70 2.50
CA ASP A 75 -8.41 3.22 3.64
C ASP A 75 -7.68 1.92 3.26
N VAL A 76 -6.40 1.81 3.66
CA VAL A 76 -5.66 0.56 3.55
C VAL A 76 -5.79 -0.18 4.87
N VAL A 77 -6.39 -1.37 4.82
CA VAL A 77 -6.62 -2.21 6.00
C VAL A 77 -5.66 -3.39 5.97
N ALA A 78 -4.91 -3.57 7.06
CA ALA A 78 -4.16 -4.80 7.30
C ALA A 78 -5.10 -5.87 7.86
N LEU A 79 -5.13 -7.02 7.20
CA LEU A 79 -5.83 -8.21 7.65
C LEU A 79 -4.82 -9.20 8.20
N VAL A 80 -4.77 -9.30 9.53
CA VAL A 80 -3.78 -10.07 10.28
C VAL A 80 -4.40 -11.37 10.75
N ALA A 81 -3.90 -12.51 10.27
CA ALA A 81 -4.37 -13.80 10.76
C ALA A 81 -3.84 -14.05 12.18
N SER A 82 -4.69 -14.63 13.03
CA SER A 82 -4.26 -15.10 14.35
C SER A 82 -3.06 -16.07 14.25
N GLY A 83 -2.17 -16.00 15.25
CA GLY A 83 -0.97 -16.83 15.30
C GLY A 83 0.19 -16.23 14.51
N GLU A 84 0.48 -16.75 13.31
CA GLU A 84 1.64 -16.32 12.52
C GLU A 84 1.52 -14.86 12.04
N GLY A 85 0.31 -14.41 11.71
CA GLY A 85 0.09 -13.04 11.24
C GLY A 85 0.47 -11.99 12.28
N GLU A 86 0.22 -12.26 13.56
CA GLU A 86 0.61 -11.37 14.67
C GLU A 86 2.13 -11.26 14.84
N ALA A 87 2.90 -12.23 14.37
CA ALA A 87 4.36 -12.15 14.33
C ALA A 87 4.86 -11.41 13.08
N TRP A 88 4.11 -11.45 11.98
CA TRP A 88 4.46 -10.76 10.74
C TRP A 88 4.18 -9.26 10.82
N PHE A 89 3.01 -8.90 11.31
CA PHE A 89 2.55 -7.53 11.34
C PHE A 89 3.02 -6.81 12.61
N SER A 90 3.55 -5.60 12.42
CA SER A 90 3.87 -4.69 13.51
C SER A 90 3.50 -3.28 13.07
N GLU A 91 2.65 -2.60 13.84
CA GLU A 91 2.25 -1.22 13.53
C GLU A 91 3.45 -0.26 13.56
N ALA A 92 4.47 -0.56 14.37
CA ALA A 92 5.71 0.22 14.42
C ALA A 92 6.56 0.08 13.16
N ALA A 93 6.36 -1.00 12.38
CA ALA A 93 7.03 -1.22 11.10
C ALA A 93 6.28 -0.58 9.93
N VAL A 94 5.08 -0.01 10.16
CA VAL A 94 4.35 0.74 9.12
C VAL A 94 5.17 2.00 8.78
N PRO A 95 5.49 2.23 7.49
CA PRO A 95 6.30 3.37 7.10
C PRO A 95 5.66 4.70 7.52
N ALA A 96 6.50 5.61 8.04
CA ALA A 96 6.06 6.94 8.40
C ALA A 96 6.03 7.90 7.20
N ARG A 97 6.83 7.62 6.17
CA ARG A 97 7.00 8.42 4.94
C ARG A 97 7.12 7.53 3.72
N TRP A 98 6.91 8.11 2.55
CA TRP A 98 7.13 7.42 1.27
C TRP A 98 8.60 7.05 1.06
N ASP A 99 8.83 5.87 0.48
CA ASP A 99 10.13 5.54 -0.11
C ASP A 99 10.22 6.05 -1.55
N TYR A 100 11.41 5.94 -2.14
CA TYR A 100 11.67 6.43 -3.49
C TYR A 100 10.83 5.71 -4.56
N VAL A 101 10.53 4.43 -4.35
CA VAL A 101 9.67 3.64 -5.23
C VAL A 101 8.24 4.18 -5.22
N ALA A 102 7.66 4.39 -4.02
CA ALA A 102 6.32 4.95 -3.89
C ALA A 102 6.23 6.37 -4.43
N ILE A 103 7.26 7.21 -4.22
CA ILE A 103 7.35 8.54 -4.81
C ILE A 103 7.34 8.46 -6.34
N SER A 104 8.10 7.53 -6.92
CA SER A 104 8.16 7.33 -8.37
C SER A 104 6.83 6.84 -8.93
N GLU A 105 6.19 5.86 -8.28
CA GLU A 105 4.86 5.36 -8.64
C GLU A 105 3.79 6.47 -8.60
N THR A 106 3.75 7.25 -7.53
CA THR A 106 2.80 8.36 -7.39
C THR A 106 3.07 9.44 -8.43
N SER A 107 4.34 9.81 -8.66
CA SER A 107 4.69 10.82 -9.67
C SER A 107 4.28 10.38 -11.08
N HIS A 108 4.49 9.10 -11.41
CA HIS A 108 4.06 8.52 -12.68
C HIS A 108 2.53 8.53 -12.81
N GLY A 109 1.81 8.09 -11.77
CA GLY A 109 0.35 8.10 -11.74
C GLY A 109 -0.23 9.51 -11.92
N LEU A 110 0.32 10.50 -11.21
CA LEU A 110 -0.08 11.90 -11.34
C LEU A 110 0.19 12.45 -12.74
N SER A 111 1.33 12.09 -13.36
CA SER A 111 1.67 12.51 -14.73
C SER A 111 0.66 11.95 -15.75
N LYS A 112 0.26 10.68 -15.63
CA LYS A 112 -0.79 10.09 -16.47
C LYS A 112 -2.13 10.79 -16.28
N MET A 113 -2.53 11.06 -15.04
CA MET A 113 -3.78 11.77 -14.73
C MET A 113 -3.78 13.18 -15.32
N GLN A 114 -2.68 13.93 -15.17
CA GLN A 114 -2.55 15.27 -15.74
C GLN A 114 -2.60 15.24 -17.26
N THR A 115 -1.93 14.27 -17.90
CA THR A 115 -2.00 14.08 -19.36
C THR A 115 -3.42 13.81 -19.82
N ALA A 116 -4.13 12.88 -19.17
CA ALA A 116 -5.52 12.56 -19.51
C ALA A 116 -6.43 13.78 -19.40
N LYS A 117 -6.27 14.58 -18.33
CA LYS A 117 -6.98 15.85 -18.15
C LYS A 117 -6.69 16.84 -19.28
N LEU A 118 -5.42 17.06 -19.62
CA LEU A 118 -5.05 18.00 -20.67
C LEU A 118 -5.53 17.56 -22.06
N LYS A 119 -5.58 16.25 -22.34
CA LYS A 119 -6.20 15.71 -23.56
C LYS A 119 -7.71 15.98 -23.58
N ALA A 120 -8.41 15.70 -22.48
CA ALA A 120 -9.85 15.95 -22.37
C ALA A 120 -10.20 17.44 -22.51
N GLU A 121 -9.33 18.34 -22.05
CA GLU A 121 -9.45 19.79 -22.21
C GLU A 121 -9.05 20.30 -23.61
N GLY A 122 -8.61 19.43 -24.52
CA GLY A 122 -8.15 19.80 -25.86
C GLY A 122 -6.83 20.59 -25.87
N LYS A 123 -6.10 20.60 -24.75
CA LYS A 123 -4.79 21.28 -24.61
C LYS A 123 -3.64 20.42 -25.09
N LEU A 124 -3.86 19.12 -25.28
CA LEU A 124 -2.94 18.20 -25.91
C LEU A 124 -3.57 17.58 -27.16
N PRO A 125 -2.78 17.34 -28.21
CA PRO A 125 -3.21 16.54 -29.36
C PRO A 125 -3.74 15.16 -28.94
N ALA A 126 -4.70 14.62 -29.70
CA ALA A 126 -5.28 13.30 -29.42
C ALA A 126 -4.23 12.17 -29.55
N ASP A 127 -3.28 12.35 -30.45
CA ASP A 127 -2.13 11.49 -30.73
C ASP A 127 -0.91 11.80 -29.85
N TYR A 128 -1.03 12.68 -28.85
CA TYR A 128 0.06 12.94 -27.92
C TYR A 128 0.37 11.70 -27.08
N GLU A 129 1.57 11.15 -27.23
CA GLU A 129 2.07 10.05 -26.40
C GLU A 129 3.09 10.60 -25.40
N PRO A 130 2.84 10.49 -24.08
CA PRO A 130 3.82 10.89 -23.09
C PRO A 130 5.05 10.00 -23.20
N PHE A 131 6.21 10.59 -22.98
CA PHE A 131 7.46 9.85 -22.98
C PHE A 131 7.44 8.79 -21.86
N GLY A 132 7.61 7.51 -22.24
CA GLY A 132 7.66 6.39 -21.30
C GLY A 132 6.30 5.83 -20.86
N ASP A 133 5.21 6.14 -21.58
CA ASP A 133 3.86 5.66 -21.25
C ASP A 133 3.50 4.28 -21.85
N ASP A 134 4.37 3.73 -22.72
CA ASP A 134 4.19 2.43 -23.38
C ASP A 134 4.55 1.27 -22.45
N GLY A 135 3.64 0.94 -21.52
CA GLY A 135 3.78 -0.29 -20.75
C GLY A 135 2.79 -0.45 -19.59
N PRO A 136 2.70 -1.67 -19.01
CA PRO A 136 2.05 -1.87 -17.72
C PRO A 136 2.66 -0.95 -16.66
N VAL A 137 1.95 -0.73 -15.54
CA VAL A 137 2.46 0.05 -14.38
C VAL A 137 3.94 -0.25 -14.19
N LEU A 138 4.78 0.77 -14.36
CA LEU A 138 6.23 0.60 -14.33
C LEU A 138 6.58 -0.10 -13.02
N ASP A 139 7.23 -1.26 -13.12
CA ASP A 139 7.73 -1.97 -11.96
C ASP A 139 8.93 -1.19 -11.43
N HIS A 140 8.67 -0.32 -10.46
CA HIS A 140 9.67 0.50 -9.80
C HIS A 140 10.43 -0.27 -8.70
N SER A 141 10.20 -1.58 -8.55
CA SER A 141 10.90 -2.39 -7.53
C SER A 141 12.42 -2.44 -7.73
N ASN A 142 12.90 -2.24 -8.96
CA ASN A 142 14.32 -2.10 -9.25
C ASN A 142 14.96 -0.82 -8.67
N LEU A 143 14.14 0.15 -8.23
CA LEU A 143 14.59 1.36 -7.55
C LEU A 143 14.70 1.17 -6.02
N GLU A 144 14.38 -0.02 -5.50
CA GLU A 144 14.55 -0.31 -4.07
C GLU A 144 16.03 -0.31 -3.69
N ASN A 145 16.36 0.34 -2.58
CA ASN A 145 17.69 0.23 -1.98
C ASN A 145 17.87 -1.21 -1.44
N PRO A 146 18.85 -2.00 -1.95
CA PRO A 146 19.05 -3.38 -1.52
C PRO A 146 19.28 -3.53 -0.01
N GLU A 147 19.97 -2.56 0.61
CA GLU A 147 20.25 -2.59 2.06
C GLU A 147 18.95 -2.43 2.86
N GLU A 148 18.05 -1.54 2.43
CA GLU A 148 16.75 -1.36 3.08
C GLU A 148 15.85 -2.58 2.90
N VAL A 149 15.92 -3.25 1.75
CA VAL A 149 15.21 -4.51 1.51
C VAL A 149 15.69 -5.59 2.48
N ASP A 150 17.01 -5.73 2.65
CA ASP A 150 17.59 -6.71 3.55
C ASP A 150 17.25 -6.41 5.02
N LEU A 151 17.28 -5.15 5.44
CA LEU A 151 16.86 -4.74 6.79
C LEU A 151 15.40 -5.09 7.05
N ARG A 152 14.48 -4.72 6.15
CA ARG A 152 13.05 -5.04 6.26
C ARG A 152 12.80 -6.55 6.36
N ARG A 153 13.50 -7.32 5.52
CA ARG A 153 13.46 -8.78 5.55
C ARG A 153 13.94 -9.32 6.90
N TRP A 154 15.06 -8.82 7.42
CA TRP A 154 15.60 -9.23 8.71
C TRP A 154 14.65 -8.90 9.86
N ASP A 155 13.99 -7.74 9.83
CA ASP A 155 13.00 -7.36 10.83
C ASP A 155 11.82 -8.35 10.88
N VAL A 156 11.28 -8.72 9.72
CA VAL A 156 10.22 -9.74 9.64
C VAL A 156 10.71 -11.09 10.19
N VAL A 157 11.89 -11.54 9.74
CA VAL A 157 12.47 -12.82 10.18
C VAL A 157 12.71 -12.84 11.69
N ASN A 158 13.21 -11.74 12.26
CA ASN A 158 13.49 -11.64 13.68
C ASN A 158 12.20 -11.71 14.51
N ARG A 159 11.14 -11.01 14.11
CA ARG A 159 9.83 -11.09 14.78
C ARG A 159 9.26 -12.52 14.74
N VAL A 160 9.31 -13.18 13.59
CA VAL A 160 8.85 -14.58 13.44
C VAL A 160 9.64 -15.54 14.32
N ARG A 161 10.96 -15.38 14.37
CA ARG A 161 11.84 -16.20 15.21
C ARG A 161 11.55 -15.98 16.70
N GLU A 162 11.37 -14.74 17.11
CA GLU A 162 11.02 -14.39 18.49
C GLU A 162 9.68 -14.98 18.91
N ALA A 163 8.62 -14.80 18.11
CA ALA A 163 7.33 -15.41 18.37
C ALA A 163 7.39 -16.94 18.45
N SER A 164 8.25 -17.57 17.62
CA SER A 164 8.47 -19.01 17.67
C SER A 164 9.20 -19.46 18.94
N ARG A 165 10.15 -18.67 19.45
CA ARG A 165 10.81 -18.92 20.73
C ARG A 165 9.85 -18.79 21.90
N GLN A 166 9.02 -17.75 21.91
CA GLN A 166 8.01 -17.53 22.95
C GLN A 166 7.01 -18.70 23.01
N ARG A 167 6.47 -19.13 21.86
CA ARG A 167 5.56 -20.29 21.79
C ARG A 167 6.16 -21.57 22.35
N ARG A 168 7.46 -21.81 22.14
CA ARG A 168 8.17 -22.98 22.69
C ARG A 168 8.47 -22.87 24.19
N ALA A 169 8.49 -21.66 24.74
CA ALA A 169 8.75 -21.45 26.17
C ALA A 169 7.46 -21.50 27.01
N THR A 170 6.31 -21.21 26.40
CA THR A 170 4.99 -21.23 27.04
C THR A 170 4.20 -22.53 26.84
N GLY A 171 4.67 -23.42 25.97
CA GLY A 171 4.08 -24.74 25.72
C GLY A 171 4.92 -25.84 26.34
#